data_AF-A0A1F6HUM8-F1
#
_entry.id   AF-A0A1F6HUM8-F1
#
_cell.length_a   1.000
_cell.length_b   1.000
_cell.length_c   1.000
_cell.angle_alpha   90.00
_cell.angle_beta   90.00
_cell.angle_gamma   90.00
#
_symmetry.space_group_name_H-M   'P 1'
#
loop_
_entity.id
_entity.type
_entity.pdbx_description
1 polymer ?
#
loop_
_entity_poly.entity_id
_entity_poly.type
_entity_poly.pdbx_seq_one_letter_code
_entity_poly.pdbx_strand_id
1 'polypeptide(L)'
;MKSQKQELIRLLNTWDFIGVLPFKGGPKDEYDCLIAPIFSLMRKRADSDKLTSFLSKELKDHFGIDSRPHELNQNVKKILQWWNSKYTK
;
A
#
# COMPACT_ATOMS: atom_id res chain seq x y z
N MET A 1 1.91 6.77 -20.56
CA MET A 1 1.42 7.01 -19.18
C MET A 1 1.15 5.68 -18.50
N LYS A 2 1.63 5.46 -17.27
CA LYS A 2 1.28 4.27 -16.47
C LYS A 2 -0.06 4.52 -15.77
N SER A 3 -0.91 3.49 -15.64
CA SER A 3 -2.19 3.65 -14.94
C SER A 3 -1.97 3.83 -13.43
N GLN A 4 -2.90 4.49 -12.75
CA GLN A 4 -2.85 4.71 -11.29
C GLN A 4 -2.77 3.37 -10.55
N LYS A 5 -3.52 2.34 -11.00
CA LYS A 5 -3.43 0.98 -10.47
C LYS A 5 -1.99 0.44 -10.56
N GLN A 6 -1.33 0.58 -11.71
CA GLN A 6 0.05 0.11 -11.88
C GLN A 6 1.06 0.85 -11.01
N GLU A 7 0.82 2.12 -10.70
CA GLU A 7 1.68 2.88 -9.79
C GLU A 7 1.52 2.41 -8.34
N LEU A 8 0.29 2.18 -7.88
CA LEU A 8 0.04 1.60 -6.56
C LEU A 8 0.61 0.18 -6.44
N ILE A 9 0.42 -0.67 -7.45
CA ILE A 9 1.05 -2.00 -7.53
C ILE A 9 2.57 -1.91 -7.34
N ARG A 10 3.22 -0.93 -7.98
CA ARG A 10 4.67 -0.74 -7.83
C ARG A 10 5.05 -0.31 -6.43
N LEU A 11 4.27 0.57 -5.78
CA LEU A 11 4.55 0.98 -4.40
C LEU A 11 4.47 -0.21 -3.45
N LEU A 12 3.42 -1.03 -3.57
CA LEU A 12 3.24 -2.22 -2.73
C LEU A 12 4.32 -3.28 -2.98
N ASN A 13 4.60 -3.61 -4.25
CA ASN A 13 5.67 -4.53 -4.61
C ASN A 13 7.08 -4.03 -4.24
N THR A 14 7.27 -2.72 -4.11
CA THR A 14 8.55 -2.15 -3.61
C THR A 14 8.65 -2.22 -2.10
N TRP A 15 7.53 -2.10 -1.39
CA TRP A 15 7.51 -2.29 0.05
C TRP A 15 7.82 -3.76 0.40
N ASP A 16 7.23 -4.70 -0.34
CA ASP A 16 7.49 -6.14 -0.24
C ASP A 16 7.44 -6.68 1.21
N PHE A 17 6.41 -6.31 1.97
CA PHE A 17 6.38 -6.54 3.42
C PHE A 17 6.29 -8.02 3.82
N ILE A 18 5.94 -8.93 2.90
CA ILE A 18 5.99 -10.39 3.11
C ILE A 18 7.21 -11.06 2.46
N GLY A 19 8.05 -10.29 1.75
CA GLY A 19 9.35 -10.77 1.23
C GLY A 19 9.27 -11.72 0.04
N VAL A 20 8.27 -11.58 -0.83
CA VAL A 20 8.10 -12.44 -2.03
C VAL A 20 9.04 -12.05 -3.17
N LEU A 21 9.79 -10.94 -3.06
CA LEU A 21 10.79 -10.50 -4.03
C LEU A 21 10.22 -10.40 -5.47
N PRO A 22 9.18 -9.59 -5.70
CA PRO A 22 8.46 -9.51 -6.98
C PRO A 22 9.35 -9.04 -8.15
N PHE A 23 10.46 -8.36 -7.86
CA PHE A 23 11.46 -7.93 -8.86
C PHE A 23 12.57 -8.94 -9.11
N LYS A 24 12.59 -10.07 -8.39
CA LYS A 24 13.56 -11.17 -8.54
C LYS A 24 12.89 -12.49 -8.94
N GLY A 25 11.73 -12.43 -9.60
CA GLY A 25 11.01 -13.60 -10.11
C GLY A 25 9.86 -14.09 -9.22
N GLY A 26 9.61 -13.44 -8.08
CA GLY A 26 8.44 -13.72 -7.27
C GLY A 26 7.11 -13.25 -7.89
N PRO A 27 5.97 -13.74 -7.36
CA PRO A 27 4.64 -13.29 -7.77
C PRO A 27 4.47 -11.78 -7.51
N LYS A 28 3.76 -11.10 -8.42
CA LYS A 28 3.60 -9.62 -8.41
C LYS A 28 2.21 -9.17 -7.96
N ASP A 29 1.31 -10.13 -7.78
CA ASP A 29 -0.11 -10.01 -7.49
C ASP A 29 -0.47 -10.33 -6.04
N GLU A 30 0.51 -10.76 -5.23
CA GLU A 30 0.32 -11.02 -3.78
C GLU A 30 -0.30 -9.84 -3.03
N TYR A 31 -0.05 -8.62 -3.50
CA TYR A 31 -0.55 -7.39 -2.89
C TYR A 31 -1.81 -6.82 -3.56
N ASP A 32 -2.37 -7.51 -4.57
CA ASP A 32 -3.50 -6.99 -5.36
C ASP A 32 -4.77 -6.81 -4.51
N CYS A 33 -4.93 -7.61 -3.45
CA CYS A 33 -6.04 -7.53 -2.51
C CYS A 33 -6.12 -6.16 -1.80
N LEU A 34 -4.99 -5.48 -1.61
CA LEU A 34 -4.92 -4.16 -0.95
C LEU A 34 -5.28 -3.00 -1.89
N ILE A 35 -5.26 -3.22 -3.20
CA ILE A 35 -5.42 -2.15 -4.20
C ILE A 35 -6.79 -1.48 -4.07
N ALA A 36 -7.87 -2.26 -4.14
CA ALA A 36 -9.23 -1.72 -4.13
C ALA A 36 -9.58 -1.03 -2.79
N PRO A 37 -9.28 -1.62 -1.62
CA PRO A 37 -9.46 -0.95 -0.32
C PRO A 37 -8.68 0.37 -0.20
N ILE A 38 -7.41 0.40 -0.60
CA ILE A 38 -6.60 1.63 -0.55
C ILE A 38 -7.22 2.70 -1.45
N PHE A 39 -7.58 2.38 -2.69
CA PHE A 39 -8.26 3.34 -3.56
C PHE A 39 -9.57 3.85 -2.95
N SER A 40 -10.36 2.98 -2.31
CA SER A 40 -11.58 3.41 -1.62
C SER A 40 -11.29 4.37 -0.48
N LEU A 41 -10.28 4.10 0.36
CA LEU A 41 -9.88 4.99 1.45
C LEU A 41 -9.44 6.35 0.92
N MET A 42 -8.60 6.37 -0.11
CA MET A 42 -8.09 7.59 -0.69
C MET A 42 -9.18 8.45 -1.34
N ARG A 43 -10.13 7.83 -2.07
CA ARG A 43 -11.30 8.54 -2.61
C ARG A 43 -12.20 9.14 -1.53
N LYS A 44 -12.28 8.49 -0.36
CA LYS A 44 -13.00 8.99 0.82
C LYS A 44 -12.18 10.01 1.62
N ARG A 45 -11.03 10.47 1.12
CA ARG A 45 -10.12 11.41 1.79
C ARG A 45 -9.69 10.92 3.18
N ALA A 46 -9.41 9.62 3.30
CA ALA A 46 -8.82 9.08 4.52
C ALA A 46 -7.46 9.74 4.80
N ASP A 47 -7.21 10.04 6.07
CA ASP A 47 -5.96 10.56 6.58
C ASP A 47 -4.92 9.44 6.82
N SER A 48 -3.75 9.83 7.31
CA SER A 48 -2.68 8.88 7.66
C SER A 48 -3.12 7.85 8.69
N ASP A 49 -3.92 8.25 9.66
CA ASP A 49 -4.27 7.39 10.79
C ASP A 49 -5.20 6.29 10.32
N LYS A 50 -6.22 6.63 9.52
CA LYS A 50 -7.12 5.64 8.90
C LYS A 50 -6.38 4.68 7.99
N LEU A 51 -5.45 5.16 7.15
CA LEU A 51 -4.66 4.29 6.28
C LEU A 51 -3.71 3.39 7.08
N THR A 52 -3.09 3.92 8.15
CA THR A 52 -2.20 3.17 9.05
C THR A 52 -2.96 2.09 9.79
N SER A 53 -4.13 2.42 10.38
CA SER A 53 -4.97 1.45 11.07
C SER A 53 -5.46 0.35 10.13
N PHE A 54 -5.88 0.71 8.91
CA PHE A 54 -6.27 -0.27 7.90
C PHE A 54 -5.11 -1.22 7.56
N LEU A 55 -3.94 -0.69 7.19
CA LEU A 55 -2.80 -1.52 6.80
C LEU A 55 -2.26 -2.35 7.96
N SER A 56 -2.18 -1.80 9.17
CA SER A 56 -1.77 -2.56 10.36
C SER A 56 -2.71 -3.75 10.61
N LYS A 57 -4.02 -3.52 10.46
CA LYS A 57 -5.02 -4.59 10.56
C LYS A 57 -4.85 -5.65 9.48
N GLU A 58 -4.70 -5.27 8.22
CA GLU A 58 -4.50 -6.23 7.12
C GLU A 58 -3.21 -7.05 7.33
N LEU A 59 -2.09 -6.39 7.68
CA LEU A 59 -0.84 -7.07 7.97
C LEU A 59 -1.03 -8.17 9.03
N LYS A 60 -1.74 -7.85 10.11
CA LYS A 60 -1.98 -8.80 11.20
C LYS A 60 -3.00 -9.87 10.85
N ASP A 61 -4.20 -9.47 10.44
CA ASP A 61 -5.36 -10.35 10.36
C ASP A 61 -5.38 -11.16 9.04
N HIS A 62 -4.86 -10.59 7.95
CA HIS A 62 -4.86 -11.21 6.63
C HIS A 62 -3.52 -11.86 6.31
N PHE A 63 -2.40 -11.20 6.62
CA PHE A 63 -1.06 -11.72 6.33
C PHE A 63 -0.39 -12.44 7.52
N GLY A 64 -0.96 -12.36 8.73
CA GLY A 64 -0.39 -13.01 9.91
C GLY A 64 0.93 -12.40 10.40
N ILE A 65 1.19 -11.14 10.05
CA ILE A 65 2.46 -10.45 10.31
C ILE A 65 2.24 -9.24 11.22
N ASP A 66 3.05 -9.12 12.27
CA ASP A 66 3.09 -7.91 13.06
C ASP A 66 3.70 -6.77 12.26
N SER A 67 2.97 -5.65 12.18
CA SER A 67 3.47 -4.46 11.50
C SER A 67 4.69 -3.90 12.22
N ARG A 68 5.77 -3.63 11.47
CA ARG A 68 6.91 -2.84 11.94
C ARG A 68 6.53 -1.35 11.88
N PRO A 69 6.29 -0.64 13.01
CA PRO A 69 5.66 0.68 12.98
C PRO A 69 6.41 1.71 12.13
N HIS A 70 7.74 1.70 12.19
CA HIS A 70 8.57 2.59 11.40
C HIS A 70 8.36 2.40 9.89
N GLU A 71 8.41 1.15 9.40
CA GLU A 71 8.22 0.85 7.98
C GLU A 71 6.79 1.07 7.52
N LEU A 72 5.81 0.71 8.35
CA LEU A 72 4.40 0.97 8.06
C LEU A 72 4.17 2.46 7.85
N ASN A 73 4.63 3.31 8.79
CA ASN A 73 4.48 4.76 8.71
C ASN A 73 5.18 5.35 7.48
N GLN A 74 6.38 4.87 7.15
CA GLN A 74 7.08 5.31 5.94
C GLN A 74 6.29 4.99 4.67
N ASN A 75 5.71 3.79 4.56
CA ASN A 75 4.99 3.38 3.36
C ASN A 75 3.60 3.99 3.26
N VAL A 76 2.90 4.20 4.39
CA VAL A 76 1.69 5.03 4.46
C VAL A 76 1.98 6.42 3.89
N LYS A 77 3.08 7.06 4.32
CA LYS A 77 3.48 8.38 3.80
C LYS A 77 3.74 8.35 2.29
N LYS A 78 4.43 7.34 1.77
CA LYS A 78 4.67 7.19 0.32
C LYS A 78 3.36 7.05 -0.47
N ILE A 79 2.40 6.26 0.03
CA ILE A 79 1.10 6.08 -0.61
C ILE A 79 0.31 7.40 -0.63
N LEU A 80 0.26 8.12 0.49
CA LEU A 80 -0.43 9.42 0.56
C LEU A 80 0.23 10.48 -0.33
N GLN A 81 1.55 10.57 -0.33
CA GLN A 81 2.29 11.48 -1.20
C GLN A 81 2.03 11.18 -2.67
N TRP A 82 2.05 9.90 -3.06
CA TRP A 82 1.70 9.47 -4.40
C TRP A 82 0.26 9.88 -4.75
N TRP A 83 -0.72 9.60 -3.89
CA TRP A 83 -2.11 9.97 -4.13
C TRP A 83 -2.26 11.49 -4.32
N ASN A 84 -1.69 12.28 -3.43
CA ASN A 84 -1.79 13.74 -3.49
C ASN A 84 -1.11 14.31 -4.75
N SER A 85 -0.01 13.71 -5.23
CA SER A 85 0.64 14.13 -6.47
C SER A 85 -0.21 13.93 -7.74
N LYS A 86 -1.25 13.08 -7.66
CA LYS A 86 -2.10 12.71 -8.81
C LYS A 86 -3.48 13.32 -8.77
N TYR A 87 -4.01 13.64 -7.58
CA TYR A 87 -5.43 13.99 -7.41
C TYR A 87 -5.68 15.31 -6.67
N THR A 88 -4.64 16.02 -6.25
CA THR A 88 -4.79 17.37 -5.68
C THR A 88 -4.48 18.40 -6.77
N LYS A 89 -5.54 19.02 -7.30
CA LYS A 89 -5.52 20.39 -7.82
C LYS A 89 -6.34 21.24 -6.86
#